data_AF-A0A6I3HHK0-F1
#
_entry.id   AF-A0A6I3HHK0-F1
#
_cell.length_a   1.000
_cell.length_b   1.000
_cell.length_c   1.000
_cell.angle_alpha   90.00
_cell.angle_beta   90.00
_cell.angle_gamma   90.00
#
_symmetry.space_group_name_H-M   'P 1'
#
loop_
_entity.id
_entity.type
_entity.pdbx_description
1 polymer ?
#
loop_
_entity_poly.entity_id
_entity_poly.type
_entity_poly.pdbx_seq_one_letter_code
_entity_poly.pdbx_strand_id
1 'polypeptide(L)'
;MTIPAPSGATITGWGTALPDIIVTNADFEARLDTTDAWITERTGIRERRHGGTTAGLAVEAGRKALDMADLTGADIDFILLATTTPDYQIPSTASQVQEELQINGGACDVNAACSGFVYGLVQAHGLIAMGLKRILLIGAETLAKVTDQDDRNTAILFGNGAGAVVLEAVEGDGQLISFDLGSDGSARELLEAPIGGYMSMVGKEVFRKAVAVMVDSAN
;
A
#
# COMPACT_ATOMS: atom_id res chain seq x y z
N MET A 1 9.60 -32.73 4.93
CA MET A 1 9.75 -31.50 5.73
C MET A 1 8.46 -31.34 6.50
N THR A 2 8.46 -31.54 7.81
CA THR A 2 7.26 -31.38 8.65
C THR A 2 7.02 -29.89 8.86
N ILE A 3 5.86 -29.39 8.45
CA ILE A 3 5.44 -28.01 8.71
C ILE A 3 5.34 -27.87 10.25
N PRO A 4 6.01 -26.90 10.88
CA PRO A 4 5.91 -26.69 12.32
C PRO A 4 4.46 -26.42 12.73
N ALA A 5 4.15 -26.56 14.02
CA ALA A 5 2.85 -26.14 14.56
C ALA A 5 2.58 -24.68 14.13
N PRO A 6 1.34 -24.31 13.77
CA PRO A 6 1.06 -23.01 13.18
C PRO A 6 1.53 -21.89 14.11
N SER A 7 2.51 -21.12 13.65
CA SER A 7 2.96 -19.89 14.30
C SER A 7 2.00 -18.75 13.95
N GLY A 8 1.64 -17.97 14.96
CA GLY A 8 1.03 -16.67 14.75
C GLY A 8 2.03 -15.67 14.20
N ALA A 9 1.58 -14.45 13.93
CA ALA A 9 2.49 -13.35 13.67
C ALA A 9 1.98 -12.07 14.32
N THR A 10 2.85 -11.39 15.05
CA THR A 10 2.54 -10.10 15.65
C THR A 10 3.26 -8.97 14.90
N ILE A 11 2.69 -7.77 14.95
CA ILE A 11 3.35 -6.57 14.44
C ILE A 11 4.32 -6.08 15.51
N THR A 12 5.62 -6.14 15.23
CA THR A 12 6.68 -5.74 16.18
C THR A 12 7.23 -4.34 15.90
N GLY A 13 6.99 -3.80 14.70
CA GLY A 13 7.36 -2.43 14.34
C GLY A 13 6.54 -1.91 13.18
N TRP A 14 6.43 -0.59 13.08
CA TRP A 14 5.74 0.08 11.99
C TRP A 14 6.40 1.42 11.64
N GLY A 15 6.15 1.88 10.43
CA GLY A 15 6.74 3.12 9.92
C GLY A 15 5.92 3.71 8.79
N THR A 16 6.06 5.02 8.59
CA THR A 16 5.42 5.73 7.48
C THR A 16 6.38 6.71 6.84
N ALA A 17 6.17 6.98 5.56
CA ALA A 17 6.93 7.96 4.80
C ALA A 17 6.01 8.75 3.87
N LEU A 18 6.25 10.05 3.81
CA LEU A 18 5.53 10.98 2.95
C LEU A 18 6.57 11.87 2.27
N PRO A 19 6.41 12.18 0.98
CA PRO A 19 7.32 13.11 0.33
C PRO A 19 7.09 14.56 0.83
N ASP A 20 8.08 15.42 0.57
CA ASP A 20 8.12 16.79 1.10
C ASP A 20 7.18 17.77 0.40
N ILE A 21 6.78 17.51 -0.84
CA ILE A 21 5.94 18.45 -1.60
C ILE A 21 4.51 18.36 -1.09
N ILE A 22 4.07 19.42 -0.40
CA ILE A 22 2.69 19.60 0.01
C ILE A 22 1.92 20.21 -1.17
N VAL A 23 0.81 19.58 -1.54
CA VAL A 23 -0.15 20.11 -2.51
C VAL A 23 -1.47 20.35 -1.81
N THR A 24 -1.84 21.62 -1.72
CA THR A 24 -3.03 22.11 -1.06
C THR A 24 -4.21 22.18 -2.03
N ASN A 25 -5.42 22.39 -1.52
CA ASN A 25 -6.57 22.66 -2.36
C ASN A 25 -6.40 23.95 -3.20
N ALA A 26 -5.72 24.97 -2.68
CA ALA A 26 -5.45 26.22 -3.39
C ALA A 26 -4.61 26.01 -4.65
N ASP A 27 -3.70 25.03 -4.65
CA ASP A 27 -2.91 24.67 -5.83
C ASP A 27 -3.78 24.10 -6.97
N PHE A 28 -4.92 23.50 -6.66
CA PHE A 28 -5.91 23.07 -7.65
C PHE A 28 -6.86 24.19 -8.05
N GLU A 29 -7.32 25.03 -7.11
CA GLU A 29 -8.15 26.21 -7.42
C GLU A 29 -7.50 27.14 -8.44
N ALA A 30 -6.16 27.27 -8.38
CA ALA A 30 -5.40 28.12 -9.29
C ALA A 30 -5.44 27.66 -10.76
N ARG A 31 -5.82 26.40 -11.03
CA ARG A 31 -5.71 25.80 -12.37
C ARG A 31 -6.91 24.95 -12.83
N LEU A 32 -7.81 24.57 -11.92
CA LEU A 32 -9.01 23.77 -12.21
C LEU A 32 -10.27 24.52 -11.78
N ASP A 33 -11.39 24.25 -12.44
CA ASP A 33 -12.72 24.74 -12.04
C ASP A 33 -13.20 23.98 -10.78
N THR A 34 -12.70 24.39 -9.61
CA THR A 34 -12.99 23.80 -8.29
C THR A 34 -12.76 24.82 -7.17
N THR A 35 -13.13 24.47 -5.93
CA THR A 35 -12.87 25.28 -4.72
C THR A 35 -12.43 24.39 -3.55
N ASP A 36 -11.69 24.93 -2.58
CA ASP A 36 -11.35 24.26 -1.31
C ASP A 36 -12.60 23.77 -0.57
N ALA A 37 -13.64 24.61 -0.52
CA ALA A 37 -14.90 24.26 0.09
C ALA A 37 -15.52 23.02 -0.59
N TRP A 38 -15.54 22.99 -1.93
CA TRP A 38 -16.09 21.87 -2.69
C TRP A 38 -15.26 20.59 -2.54
N ILE A 39 -13.93 20.68 -2.55
CA ILE A 39 -13.04 19.52 -2.35
C ILE A 39 -13.22 18.98 -0.94
N THR A 40 -13.15 19.85 0.07
CA THR A 40 -13.24 19.47 1.48
C THR A 40 -14.60 18.85 1.80
N GLU A 41 -15.70 19.43 1.32
CA GLU A 41 -17.06 18.92 1.57
C GLU A 41 -17.24 17.50 1.02
N ARG A 42 -16.67 17.21 -0.14
CA ARG A 42 -16.86 15.93 -0.84
C ARG A 42 -15.89 14.83 -0.42
N THR A 43 -14.67 15.21 -0.05
CA THR A 43 -13.56 14.26 0.11
C THR A 43 -12.96 14.29 1.52
N GLY A 44 -13.19 15.37 2.28
CA GLY A 44 -12.49 15.64 3.54
C GLY A 44 -11.03 16.07 3.37
N ILE A 45 -10.49 16.14 2.16
CA ILE A 45 -9.07 16.39 1.90
C ILE A 45 -8.80 17.90 1.86
N ARG A 46 -7.75 18.32 2.58
CA ARG A 46 -7.24 19.71 2.59
C ARG A 46 -5.86 19.85 1.93
N GLU A 47 -5.06 18.81 2.09
CA GLU A 47 -3.72 18.72 1.52
C GLU A 47 -3.38 17.26 1.20
N ARG A 48 -2.45 17.08 0.27
CA ARG A 48 -1.82 15.80 -0.02
C ARG A 48 -0.31 15.97 -0.22
N ARG A 49 0.39 14.87 -0.39
CA ARG A 49 1.85 14.85 -0.62
C ARG A 49 2.17 14.32 -2.01
N HIS A 50 2.98 15.02 -2.78
CA HIS A 50 3.42 14.62 -4.13
C HIS A 50 4.95 14.44 -4.18
N GLY A 51 5.45 13.81 -5.25
CA GLY A 51 6.89 13.59 -5.45
C GLY A 51 7.39 12.25 -4.92
N GLY A 52 8.71 12.09 -4.90
CA GLY A 52 9.37 10.85 -4.53
C GLY A 52 9.25 9.71 -5.55
N THR A 53 9.83 8.58 -5.18
CA THR A 53 9.75 7.29 -5.88
C THR A 53 9.06 6.28 -4.97
N THR A 54 8.41 5.28 -5.55
CA THR A 54 7.71 4.26 -4.76
C THR A 54 8.70 3.47 -3.90
N ALA A 55 9.86 3.08 -4.44
CA ALA A 55 10.96 2.45 -3.72
C ALA A 55 11.48 3.34 -2.58
N GLY A 56 11.84 4.59 -2.87
CA GLY A 56 12.36 5.53 -1.86
C GLY A 56 11.40 5.72 -0.66
N LEU A 57 10.10 5.89 -0.92
CA LEU A 57 9.10 5.98 0.16
C LEU A 57 8.97 4.65 0.93
N ALA A 58 8.99 3.52 0.21
CA ALA A 58 8.99 2.19 0.82
C ALA A 58 10.21 1.93 1.71
N VAL A 59 11.41 2.35 1.27
CA VAL A 59 12.66 2.24 2.03
C VAL A 59 12.60 3.08 3.31
N GLU A 60 12.12 4.32 3.23
CA GLU A 60 12.00 5.17 4.42
C GLU A 60 10.98 4.62 5.43
N ALA A 61 9.80 4.18 4.96
CA ALA A 61 8.80 3.58 5.82
C ALA A 61 9.29 2.26 6.42
N GLY A 62 9.93 1.41 5.61
CA GLY A 62 10.51 0.14 6.03
C GLY A 62 11.63 0.32 7.06
N ARG A 63 12.52 1.29 6.85
CA ARG A 63 13.58 1.61 7.82
C ARG A 63 13.01 2.01 9.18
N LYS A 64 12.01 2.90 9.21
CA LYS A 64 11.31 3.28 10.45
C LYS A 64 10.64 2.08 11.15
N ALA A 65 10.06 1.16 10.36
CA ALA A 65 9.45 -0.05 10.91
C ALA A 65 10.50 -1.00 11.52
N LEU A 66 11.66 -1.17 10.87
CA LEU A 66 12.79 -1.95 11.37
C LEU A 66 13.38 -1.32 12.64
N ASP A 67 13.61 -0.01 12.63
CA ASP A 67 14.12 0.74 13.79
C ASP A 67 13.18 0.59 15.00
N MET A 68 11.86 0.65 14.78
CA MET A 68 10.88 0.45 15.85
C MET A 68 10.89 -0.98 16.41
N ALA A 69 11.17 -1.97 15.58
CA ALA A 69 11.27 -3.37 15.98
C ALA A 69 12.64 -3.73 16.59
N ASP A 70 13.59 -2.80 16.65
CA ASP A 70 15.00 -3.04 17.01
C ASP A 70 15.67 -4.11 16.12
N LEU A 71 15.39 -4.04 14.81
CA LEU A 71 15.88 -4.98 13.80
C LEU A 71 16.67 -4.27 12.70
N THR A 72 17.46 -5.05 11.98
CA THR A 72 18.12 -4.62 10.74
C THR A 72 17.56 -5.38 9.55
N GLY A 73 17.90 -4.96 8.33
CA GLY A 73 17.50 -5.71 7.13
C GLY A 73 18.00 -7.15 7.12
N ALA A 74 19.16 -7.43 7.74
CA ALA A 74 19.70 -8.78 7.84
C ALA A 74 18.80 -9.76 8.61
N ASP A 75 17.86 -9.25 9.41
CA ASP A 75 16.93 -10.04 10.21
C ASP A 75 15.64 -10.42 9.46
N ILE A 76 15.41 -9.88 8.26
CA ILE A 76 14.18 -10.06 7.48
C ILE A 76 14.33 -11.18 6.45
N ASP A 77 13.38 -12.11 6.45
CA ASP A 77 13.37 -13.26 5.53
C ASP A 77 12.72 -12.93 4.19
N PHE A 78 11.77 -12.00 4.17
CA PHE A 78 11.01 -11.68 2.96
C PHE A 78 10.40 -10.27 2.97
N ILE A 79 10.26 -9.67 1.79
CA ILE A 79 9.55 -8.39 1.57
C ILE A 79 8.31 -8.62 0.71
N LEU A 80 7.17 -8.16 1.20
CA LEU A 80 5.95 -7.99 0.41
C LEU A 80 5.71 -6.49 0.21
N LEU A 81 5.86 -6.00 -1.03
CA LEU A 81 5.54 -4.61 -1.36
C LEU A 81 4.20 -4.53 -2.10
N ALA A 82 3.15 -4.12 -1.41
CA ALA A 82 1.87 -3.79 -1.99
C ALA A 82 1.97 -2.46 -2.76
N THR A 83 1.89 -2.52 -4.09
CA THR A 83 1.96 -1.33 -4.95
C THR A 83 1.28 -1.55 -6.30
N THR A 84 0.74 -0.46 -6.86
CA THR A 84 0.21 -0.34 -8.22
C THR A 84 1.00 0.65 -9.07
N THR A 85 1.91 1.41 -8.45
CA THR A 85 2.78 2.39 -9.11
C THR A 85 4.24 2.00 -8.94
N PRO A 86 4.66 0.83 -9.45
CA PRO A 86 6.05 0.42 -9.35
C PRO A 86 6.95 1.41 -10.11
N ASP A 87 8.18 1.60 -9.63
CA ASP A 87 9.12 2.50 -10.30
C ASP A 87 9.58 1.95 -11.66
N TYR A 88 9.58 0.62 -11.82
CA TYR A 88 9.92 -0.09 -13.05
C TYR A 88 8.93 -1.24 -13.30
N GLN A 89 8.73 -1.59 -14.58
CA GLN A 89 7.98 -2.81 -14.95
C GLN A 89 8.78 -4.09 -14.64
N ILE A 90 10.11 -4.00 -14.73
CA ILE A 90 11.06 -5.07 -14.44
C ILE A 90 12.42 -4.45 -14.09
N PRO A 91 13.07 -4.85 -12.97
CA PRO A 91 12.59 -5.77 -11.93
C PRO A 91 11.52 -5.16 -11.01
N SER A 92 11.06 -5.93 -10.01
CA SER A 92 10.08 -5.44 -9.01
C SER A 92 10.65 -4.28 -8.19
N THR A 93 9.78 -3.38 -7.74
CA THR A 93 10.15 -2.28 -6.84
C THR A 93 10.68 -2.82 -5.51
N ALA A 94 10.14 -3.94 -5.03
CA ALA A 94 10.61 -4.62 -3.83
C ALA A 94 12.08 -5.06 -3.91
N SER A 95 12.61 -5.37 -5.10
CA SER A 95 14.01 -5.75 -5.26
C SER A 95 14.96 -4.59 -4.98
N GLN A 96 14.59 -3.36 -5.35
CA GLN A 96 15.34 -2.17 -4.99
C GLN A 96 15.26 -1.90 -3.48
N VAL A 97 14.07 -2.05 -2.89
CA VAL A 97 13.89 -1.90 -1.43
C VAL A 97 14.74 -2.91 -0.66
N GLN A 98 14.81 -4.16 -1.15
CA GLN A 98 15.62 -5.22 -0.57
C GLN A 98 17.11 -4.85 -0.52
N GLU A 99 17.66 -4.35 -1.63
CA GLU A 99 19.04 -3.86 -1.67
C GLU A 99 19.23 -2.66 -0.73
N GLU A 100 18.39 -1.63 -0.80
CA GLU A 100 18.58 -0.39 -0.01
C GLU A 100 18.40 -0.59 1.52
N LEU A 101 17.62 -1.58 1.94
CA LEU A 101 17.49 -1.97 3.34
C LEU A 101 18.49 -3.06 3.76
N GLN A 102 19.32 -3.56 2.84
CA GLN A 102 20.31 -4.62 3.08
C GLN A 102 19.66 -5.91 3.62
N ILE A 103 18.54 -6.29 3.01
CA ILE A 103 17.78 -7.50 3.35
C ILE A 103 18.33 -8.67 2.55
N ASN A 104 18.63 -9.81 3.20
CA ASN A 104 19.16 -11.00 2.50
C ASN A 104 18.05 -11.93 1.96
N GLY A 105 16.80 -11.65 2.32
CA GLY A 105 15.62 -12.41 1.97
C GLY A 105 15.10 -12.20 0.55
N GLY A 106 14.02 -12.93 0.22
CA GLY A 106 13.30 -12.73 -1.04
C GLY A 106 12.45 -11.46 -1.05
N ALA A 107 12.05 -10.98 -2.23
CA ALA A 107 11.24 -9.79 -2.36
C ALA A 107 10.30 -9.87 -3.57
N CYS A 108 9.05 -9.46 -3.40
CA CYS A 108 8.11 -9.32 -4.52
C CYS A 108 7.13 -8.15 -4.35
N ASP A 109 6.63 -7.68 -5.48
CA ASP A 109 5.52 -6.73 -5.53
C ASP A 109 4.20 -7.50 -5.54
N VAL A 110 3.19 -6.97 -4.85
CA VAL A 110 1.81 -7.46 -4.86
C VAL A 110 0.90 -6.34 -5.36
N ASN A 111 0.20 -6.60 -6.46
CA ASN A 111 -0.82 -5.67 -6.96
C ASN A 111 -2.22 -6.21 -6.65
N ALA A 112 -2.87 -5.61 -5.66
CA ALA A 112 -4.30 -5.76 -5.40
C ALA A 112 -4.96 -4.39 -5.14
N ALA A 113 -4.53 -3.36 -5.90
CA ALA A 113 -4.97 -1.97 -5.74
C ALA A 113 -4.92 -1.48 -4.28
N CYS A 114 -5.89 -0.67 -3.87
CA CYS A 114 -5.98 -0.14 -2.50
C CYS A 114 -6.08 -1.22 -1.42
N SER A 115 -6.49 -2.45 -1.78
CA SER A 115 -6.56 -3.60 -0.86
C SER A 115 -5.22 -4.33 -0.72
N GLY A 116 -4.17 -3.90 -1.44
CA GLY A 116 -2.87 -4.54 -1.50
C GLY A 116 -2.25 -4.82 -0.12
N PHE A 117 -2.35 -3.88 0.82
CA PHE A 117 -1.80 -4.06 2.16
C PHE A 117 -2.53 -5.17 2.94
N VAL A 118 -3.86 -5.24 2.86
CA VAL A 118 -4.67 -6.28 3.53
C VAL A 118 -4.42 -7.65 2.90
N TYR A 119 -4.33 -7.72 1.57
CA TYR A 119 -3.90 -8.92 0.85
C TYR A 119 -2.50 -9.35 1.26
N GLY A 120 -1.57 -8.41 1.39
CA GLY A 120 -0.20 -8.65 1.83
C GLY A 120 -0.12 -9.17 3.26
N LEU A 121 -0.97 -8.67 4.17
CA LEU A 121 -1.04 -9.14 5.55
C LEU A 121 -1.42 -10.62 5.63
N VAL A 122 -2.48 -11.03 4.93
CA VAL A 122 -2.89 -12.44 4.89
C VAL A 122 -1.80 -13.33 4.27
N GLN A 123 -1.17 -12.86 3.17
CA GLN A 123 -0.06 -13.59 2.54
C GLN A 123 1.14 -13.73 3.47
N ALA A 124 1.49 -12.69 4.22
CA ALA A 124 2.58 -12.73 5.19
C ALA A 124 2.31 -13.76 6.31
N HIS A 125 1.09 -13.80 6.85
CA HIS A 125 0.70 -14.84 7.80
C HIS A 125 0.83 -16.26 7.21
N GLY A 126 0.44 -16.45 5.95
CA GLY A 126 0.63 -17.72 5.24
C GLY A 126 2.10 -18.11 5.08
N LEU A 127 2.97 -17.16 4.71
CA LEU A 127 4.41 -17.38 4.60
C LEU A 127 5.07 -17.70 5.95
N ILE A 128 4.65 -17.03 7.02
CA ILE A 128 5.10 -17.31 8.39
C ILE A 128 4.67 -18.71 8.84
N ALA A 129 3.41 -19.08 8.57
CA ALA A 129 2.91 -20.43 8.86
C ALA A 129 3.65 -21.53 8.08
N MET A 130 4.25 -21.20 6.93
CA MET A 130 5.11 -22.12 6.16
C MET A 130 6.57 -22.16 6.66
N GLY A 131 6.97 -21.30 7.59
CA GLY A 131 8.25 -21.36 8.28
C GLY A 131 9.13 -20.10 8.20
N LEU A 132 8.66 -19.01 7.57
CA LEU A 132 9.36 -17.72 7.70
C LEU A 132 9.18 -17.15 9.11
N LYS A 133 10.16 -16.37 9.57
CA LYS A 133 10.17 -15.77 10.90
C LYS A 133 9.84 -14.30 10.87
N ARG A 134 10.36 -13.55 9.90
CA ARG A 134 10.18 -12.09 9.83
C ARG A 134 9.91 -11.63 8.42
N ILE A 135 8.81 -10.89 8.25
CA ILE A 135 8.39 -10.34 6.97
C ILE A 135 8.22 -8.83 7.12
N LEU A 136 8.83 -8.09 6.19
CA LEU A 136 8.56 -6.67 6.03
C LEU A 136 7.43 -6.51 5.00
N LEU A 137 6.26 -6.10 5.46
CA LEU A 137 5.11 -5.79 4.62
C LEU A 137 5.02 -4.26 4.45
N ILE A 138 5.00 -3.80 3.21
CA ILE A 138 4.99 -2.38 2.86
C ILE A 138 3.83 -2.12 1.91
N GLY A 139 3.04 -1.08 2.16
CA GLY A 139 2.18 -0.47 1.15
C GLY A 139 2.80 0.86 0.72
N ALA A 140 3.13 1.03 -0.55
CA ALA A 140 3.72 2.27 -1.05
C ALA A 140 3.18 2.64 -2.42
N GLU A 141 2.86 3.92 -2.59
CA GLU A 141 2.34 4.43 -3.85
C GLU A 141 2.83 5.85 -4.18
N THR A 142 3.03 6.09 -5.47
CA THR A 142 3.18 7.41 -6.07
C THR A 142 2.04 7.71 -7.06
N LEU A 143 0.79 7.59 -6.61
CA LEU A 143 -0.43 7.71 -7.42
C LEU A 143 -0.55 9.02 -8.21
N ALA A 144 0.09 10.11 -7.75
CA ALA A 144 0.13 11.37 -8.50
C ALA A 144 0.70 11.18 -9.92
N LYS A 145 1.61 10.23 -10.14
CA LYS A 145 2.22 9.94 -11.46
C LYS A 145 1.26 9.30 -12.45
N VAL A 146 0.25 8.57 -11.95
CA VAL A 146 -0.75 7.87 -12.77
C VAL A 146 -2.12 8.56 -12.73
N THR A 147 -2.18 9.77 -12.18
CA THR A 147 -3.39 10.60 -12.13
C THR A 147 -3.27 11.71 -13.15
N ASP A 148 -4.26 11.86 -14.03
CA ASP A 148 -4.35 13.03 -14.91
C ASP A 148 -4.54 14.28 -14.03
N GLN A 149 -3.52 15.12 -14.01
CA GLN A 149 -3.52 16.29 -13.12
C GLN A 149 -4.53 17.35 -13.58
N ASP A 150 -5.01 17.30 -14.82
CA ASP A 150 -5.99 18.24 -15.36
C ASP A 150 -7.44 17.73 -15.26
N ASP A 151 -7.65 16.46 -14.88
CA ASP A 151 -8.96 15.94 -14.51
C ASP A 151 -9.29 16.25 -13.05
N ARG A 152 -10.17 17.24 -12.85
CA ARG A 152 -10.61 17.64 -11.50
C ARG A 152 -11.26 16.50 -10.70
N ASN A 153 -11.78 15.45 -11.34
CA ASN A 153 -12.48 14.38 -10.63
C ASN A 153 -11.52 13.41 -9.93
N THR A 154 -10.27 13.34 -10.39
CA THR A 154 -9.26 12.41 -9.88
C THR A 154 -8.04 13.12 -9.28
N ALA A 155 -7.60 14.24 -9.87
CA ALA A 155 -6.44 15.02 -9.41
C ALA A 155 -6.57 15.46 -7.93
N ILE A 156 -7.78 15.76 -7.49
CA ILE A 156 -8.10 16.21 -6.13
C ILE A 156 -8.19 15.08 -5.10
N LEU A 157 -7.95 13.81 -5.47
CA LEU A 157 -8.12 12.66 -4.59
C LEU A 157 -6.78 12.06 -4.17
N PHE A 158 -5.91 11.83 -5.14
CA PHE A 158 -4.73 11.01 -4.90
C PHE A 158 -3.55 11.79 -4.35
N GLY A 159 -2.67 11.05 -3.68
CA GLY A 159 -1.41 11.51 -3.12
C GLY A 159 -0.42 10.35 -3.06
N ASN A 160 0.79 10.65 -2.64
CA ASN A 160 1.91 9.72 -2.55
C ASN A 160 2.23 9.44 -1.09
N GLY A 161 2.67 8.23 -0.79
CA GLY A 161 3.07 7.85 0.56
C GLY A 161 3.37 6.37 0.69
N ALA A 162 3.92 6.00 1.84
CA ALA A 162 4.15 4.61 2.20
C ALA A 162 3.89 4.36 3.70
N GLY A 163 3.46 3.15 3.99
CA GLY A 163 3.38 2.57 5.34
C GLY A 163 3.98 1.18 5.34
N ALA A 164 4.66 0.80 6.42
CA ALA A 164 5.29 -0.49 6.57
C ALA A 164 5.06 -1.07 7.95
N VAL A 165 5.03 -2.40 8.03
CA VAL A 165 5.00 -3.17 9.28
C VAL A 165 5.99 -4.32 9.22
N VAL A 166 6.62 -4.62 10.35
CA VAL A 166 7.38 -5.86 10.56
C VAL A 166 6.45 -6.86 11.23
N LEU A 167 6.25 -8.01 10.58
CA LEU A 167 5.53 -9.16 11.11
C LEU A 167 6.54 -10.19 11.59
N GLU A 168 6.47 -10.54 12.87
CA GLU A 168 7.35 -11.54 13.48
C GLU A 168 6.54 -12.74 13.96
N ALA A 169 7.03 -13.94 13.63
CA ALA A 169 6.45 -15.20 14.03
C ALA A 169 6.43 -15.32 15.56
N VAL A 170 5.29 -15.74 16.11
CA VAL A 170 5.11 -15.99 17.54
C VAL A 170 4.57 -17.38 17.80
N GLU A 171 4.98 -17.97 18.92
CA GLU A 171 4.37 -19.19 19.44
C GLU A 171 3.13 -18.82 20.27
N GLY A 172 1.99 -19.47 19.98
CA GLY A 172 0.75 -19.25 20.73
C GLY A 172 -0.10 -18.06 20.24
N ASP A 173 -0.53 -17.21 21.16
CA ASP A 173 -1.40 -16.05 20.91
C ASP A 173 -0.69 -14.97 20.07
N GLY A 174 -1.46 -14.17 19.32
CA GLY A 174 -0.92 -13.21 18.34
C GLY A 174 -1.13 -13.65 16.89
N GLN A 175 -2.19 -14.43 16.63
CA GLN A 175 -2.57 -14.86 15.29
C GLN A 175 -3.57 -13.86 14.69
N LEU A 176 -3.55 -13.74 13.36
CA LEU A 176 -4.66 -13.16 12.62
C LEU A 176 -5.93 -13.97 12.94
N ILE A 177 -6.90 -13.35 13.61
CA ILE A 177 -8.09 -14.03 14.14
C ILE A 177 -8.96 -14.52 12.98
N SER A 178 -9.18 -13.67 11.99
CA SER A 178 -9.95 -13.95 10.78
C SER A 178 -9.56 -12.96 9.69
N PHE A 179 -9.91 -13.31 8.46
CA PHE A 179 -9.84 -12.41 7.32
C PHE A 179 -10.96 -12.77 6.34
N ASP A 180 -11.38 -11.79 5.56
CA ASP A 180 -12.23 -11.98 4.40
C ASP A 180 -11.56 -11.30 3.21
N LEU A 181 -11.29 -12.07 2.16
CA LEU A 181 -10.66 -11.59 0.93
C LEU A 181 -11.57 -11.90 -0.26
N GLY A 182 -12.02 -10.86 -0.93
CA GLY A 182 -12.88 -10.95 -2.11
C GLY A 182 -12.30 -10.23 -3.32
N SER A 183 -12.69 -10.67 -4.51
CA SER A 183 -12.35 -10.01 -5.77
C SER A 183 -13.50 -10.14 -6.76
N ASP A 184 -13.89 -9.04 -7.40
CA ASP A 184 -14.87 -9.02 -8.48
C ASP A 184 -14.31 -8.31 -9.71
N GLY A 185 -13.67 -9.10 -10.57
CA GLY A 185 -13.06 -8.62 -11.81
C GLY A 185 -14.06 -8.12 -12.87
N SER A 186 -15.37 -8.37 -12.70
CA SER A 186 -16.38 -7.89 -13.65
C SER A 186 -16.55 -6.36 -13.59
N ALA A 187 -16.14 -5.73 -12.48
CA ALA A 187 -16.21 -4.28 -12.28
C ALA A 187 -14.92 -3.52 -12.63
N ARG A 188 -13.97 -4.15 -13.34
CA ARG A 188 -12.68 -3.54 -13.69
C ARG A 188 -12.82 -2.15 -14.33
N GLU A 189 -13.80 -1.95 -15.20
CA GLU A 189 -14.02 -0.67 -15.89
C GLU A 189 -14.51 0.47 -14.99
N LEU A 190 -14.93 0.18 -13.75
CA LEU A 190 -15.31 1.22 -12.78
C LEU A 190 -14.09 1.98 -12.25
N LEU A 191 -12.92 1.33 -12.19
CA LEU A 191 -11.65 1.92 -11.75
C LEU A 191 -10.49 1.17 -12.41
N GLU A 192 -9.80 1.83 -13.34
CA GLU A 192 -8.67 1.24 -14.07
C GLU A 192 -7.57 2.27 -14.33
N ALA A 193 -6.33 1.79 -14.45
CA ALA A 193 -5.19 2.57 -14.91
C ALA A 193 -4.36 1.68 -15.84
N PRO A 194 -4.43 1.88 -17.17
CA PRO A 194 -3.57 1.15 -18.11
C PRO A 194 -2.09 1.41 -17.81
N ILE A 195 -1.24 0.42 -18.04
CA ILE A 195 0.20 0.59 -17.90
C ILE A 195 0.68 1.71 -18.84
N GLY A 196 1.29 2.75 -18.27
CA GLY A 196 1.73 3.95 -19.01
C GLY A 196 0.61 4.94 -19.34
N GLY A 197 -0.61 4.72 -18.87
CA GLY A 197 -1.74 5.63 -18.99
C GLY A 197 -2.16 6.25 -17.66
N TYR A 198 -3.20 7.08 -17.71
CA TYR A 198 -3.82 7.65 -16.51
C TYR A 198 -4.96 6.79 -15.99
N MET A 199 -5.21 6.94 -14.70
CA MET A 199 -6.35 6.37 -14.00
C MET A 199 -7.66 6.97 -14.50
N SER A 200 -8.66 6.12 -14.67
CA SER A 200 -10.06 6.48 -14.95
C SER A 200 -10.95 5.87 -13.87
N MET A 201 -11.94 6.64 -13.42
CA MET A 201 -12.82 6.25 -12.32
C MET A 201 -14.27 6.70 -12.51
N VAL A 202 -15.21 5.77 -12.38
CA VAL A 202 -16.65 6.07 -12.26
C VAL A 202 -16.99 6.23 -10.77
N GLY A 203 -16.58 7.35 -10.18
CA GLY A 203 -16.50 7.54 -8.72
C GLY A 203 -17.77 7.18 -7.93
N LYS A 204 -18.95 7.54 -8.44
CA LYS A 204 -20.23 7.23 -7.78
C LYS A 204 -20.49 5.72 -7.70
N GLU A 205 -20.22 4.98 -8.77
CA GLU A 205 -20.45 3.53 -8.82
C GLU A 205 -19.37 2.78 -8.03
N VAL A 206 -18.12 3.25 -8.08
CA VAL A 206 -17.04 2.74 -7.21
C VAL A 206 -17.44 2.85 -5.75
N PHE A 207 -17.86 4.04 -5.30
CA PHE A 207 -18.30 4.26 -3.93
C PHE A 207 -19.46 3.34 -3.55
N ARG A 208 -20.53 3.31 -4.37
CA ARG A 208 -21.72 2.49 -4.11
C ARG A 208 -21.37 1.02 -3.93
N LYS A 209 -20.51 0.48 -4.80
CA LYS A 209 -20.13 -0.93 -4.78
C LYS A 209 -19.18 -1.23 -3.63
N ALA A 210 -18.18 -0.37 -3.39
CA ALA A 210 -17.22 -0.54 -2.31
C ALA A 210 -17.89 -0.55 -0.93
N VAL A 211 -18.85 0.35 -0.69
CA VAL A 211 -19.60 0.39 0.58
C VAL A 211 -20.43 -0.88 0.79
N ALA A 212 -21.12 -1.36 -0.26
CA ALA A 212 -21.91 -2.59 -0.16
C ALA A 212 -21.03 -3.81 0.20
N VAL A 213 -19.91 -3.99 -0.53
CA VAL A 213 -18.98 -5.11 -0.29
C VAL A 213 -18.34 -5.01 1.10
N MET A 214 -17.99 -3.81 1.56
CA MET A 214 -17.43 -3.63 2.91
C MET A 214 -18.41 -4.02 4.01
N VAL A 215 -19.70 -3.73 3.84
CA VAL A 215 -20.75 -4.16 4.78
C VAL A 215 -20.93 -5.67 4.76
N ASP A 216 -20.93 -6.28 3.58
CA ASP A 216 -21.07 -7.74 3.45
C ASP A 216 -19.89 -8.48 4.09
N SER A 217 -18.67 -7.95 3.96
CA SER A 217 -17.43 -8.50 4.55
C SER A 217 -17.41 -8.49 6.08
N ALA A 218 -18.23 -7.66 6.72
CA ALA A 218 -18.31 -7.54 8.17
C ALA A 218 -19.29 -8.54 8.84
N ASN A 219 -20.09 -9.26 8.04
CA ASN A 219 -21.13 -10.19 8.51
C ASN A 219 -20.70 -11.66 8.39
#